data_AF-A0A3Q7YES1-F1
#
_entry.id   AF-A0A3Q7YES1-F1
#
_cell.length_a   1.000
_cell.length_b   1.000
_cell.length_c   1.000
_cell.angle_alpha   90.00
_cell.angle_beta   90.00
_cell.angle_gamma   90.00
#
_symmetry.space_group_name_H-M   'P 1'
#
loop_
_entity.id
_entity.type
_entity.pdbx_description
1 polymer ?
#
loop_
_entity_poly.entity_id
_entity_poly.type
_entity_poly.pdbx_seq_one_letter_code
_entity_poly.pdbx_strand_id
1 'polypeptide(L)'
;MAEAPSGLNFLKLVSSPQHESQTTQQKAILVNRHYSDECKRLRQSIKCGLINRITVGDIQYKAIALQAVRVKDWLETEIVWLSHLRDRASEKGRRKELRECVEQLQLLETPEERQRRLEEIPEIHVDPFQVILGVEQRIILM
;
A
#
# COMPACT_ATOMS: atom_id res chain seq x y z
N MET A 1 -12.13 17.88 36.08
CA MET A 1 -11.17 17.52 35.02
C MET A 1 -11.17 16.00 34.94
N ALA A 2 -11.71 15.45 33.86
CA ALA A 2 -11.67 14.02 33.56
C ALA A 2 -11.29 13.88 32.09
N GLU A 3 -10.12 13.29 31.83
CA GLU A 3 -9.60 13.05 30.50
C GLU A 3 -10.47 12.03 29.75
N ALA A 4 -10.89 12.37 28.53
CA ALA A 4 -11.57 11.45 27.63
C ALA A 4 -10.53 10.70 26.77
N PRO A 5 -10.63 9.36 26.64
CA PRO A 5 -9.62 8.59 25.93
C PRO A 5 -9.60 8.94 24.45
N SER A 6 -8.39 9.25 24.01
CA SER A 6 -7.94 9.55 22.66
C SER A 6 -8.24 8.43 21.66
N GLY A 7 -8.40 8.85 20.41
CA GLY A 7 -8.94 8.05 19.32
C GLY A 7 -8.21 6.75 19.03
N LEU A 8 -8.99 5.74 18.66
CA LEU A 8 -8.64 4.61 17.80
C LEU A 8 -9.83 3.64 17.78
N ASN A 9 -10.93 4.01 17.11
CA ASN A 9 -12.04 3.06 16.88
C ASN A 9 -12.72 3.16 15.51
N PHE A 10 -12.25 4.02 14.60
CA PHE A 10 -12.98 4.25 13.34
C PHE A 10 -12.72 3.20 12.25
N LEU A 11 -11.53 2.59 12.23
CA LEU A 11 -11.21 1.51 11.29
C LEU A 11 -11.85 0.16 11.64
N LYS A 12 -12.54 0.03 12.78
CA LYS A 12 -13.27 -1.19 13.16
C LYS A 12 -14.73 -1.22 12.71
N LEU A 13 -15.32 -0.09 12.29
CA LEU A 13 -16.77 0.03 12.06
C LEU A 13 -17.20 -0.06 10.59
N VAL A 14 -16.27 -0.16 9.63
CA VAL A 14 -16.60 -0.35 8.20
C VAL A 14 -16.39 -1.80 7.74
N SER A 15 -15.85 -2.67 8.61
CA SER A 15 -15.71 -4.10 8.33
C SER A 15 -16.78 -4.89 9.09
N SER A 16 -18.03 -4.85 8.62
CA SER A 16 -19.00 -5.90 8.98
C SER A 16 -18.59 -7.20 8.26
N PRO A 17 -18.16 -8.25 8.98
CA PRO A 17 -17.45 -9.38 8.39
C PRO A 17 -18.35 -10.61 8.33
N GLN A 18 -19.09 -10.86 7.25
CA GLN A 18 -19.82 -12.13 7.13
C GLN A 18 -19.79 -12.84 5.77
N HIS A 19 -19.07 -12.36 4.73
CA HIS A 19 -18.91 -13.16 3.51
C HIS A 19 -17.55 -13.08 2.78
N GLU A 20 -16.56 -12.30 3.26
CA GLU A 20 -15.25 -12.19 2.59
C GLU A 20 -14.17 -13.16 3.11
N SER A 21 -14.45 -13.94 4.17
CA SER A 21 -13.39 -14.64 4.90
C SER A 21 -12.75 -15.80 4.13
N GLN A 22 -13.49 -16.56 3.31
CA GLN A 22 -12.92 -17.73 2.63
C GLN A 22 -12.25 -17.39 1.29
N THR A 23 -12.87 -16.54 0.47
CA THR A 23 -12.35 -16.20 -0.85
C THR A 23 -11.10 -15.33 -0.77
N THR A 24 -11.05 -14.39 0.18
CA THR A 24 -9.89 -13.51 0.36
C THR A 24 -8.72 -14.28 1.01
N GLN A 25 -8.99 -15.19 1.95
CA GLN A 25 -7.95 -16.08 2.49
C GLN A 25 -7.42 -17.07 1.43
N GLN A 26 -8.30 -17.70 0.65
CA GLN A 26 -7.87 -18.60 -0.44
C GLN A 26 -7.05 -17.87 -1.51
N LYS A 27 -7.45 -16.64 -1.89
CA LYS A 27 -6.67 -15.78 -2.79
C LYS A 27 -5.29 -15.46 -2.22
N ALA A 28 -5.19 -15.09 -0.95
CA ALA A 28 -3.92 -14.79 -0.29
C ALA A 28 -2.98 -16.01 -0.25
N ILE A 29 -3.50 -17.21 0.03
CA ILE A 29 -2.72 -18.45 0.05
C ILE A 29 -2.20 -18.81 -1.34
N LEU A 30 -3.03 -18.68 -2.38
CA LEU A 30 -2.60 -18.94 -3.76
C LEU A 30 -1.50 -17.98 -4.21
N VAL A 31 -1.66 -16.68 -3.96
CA VAL A 31 -0.67 -15.66 -4.32
C VAL A 31 0.66 -15.92 -3.61
N ASN A 32 0.63 -16.26 -2.32
CA ASN A 32 1.84 -16.60 -1.56
C ASN A 32 2.55 -17.85 -2.12
N ARG A 33 1.78 -18.89 -2.47
CA ARG A 33 2.32 -20.14 -3.05
C ARG A 33 2.98 -19.90 -4.41
N HIS A 34 2.34 -19.14 -5.30
CA HIS A 34 2.90 -18.80 -6.61
C HIS A 34 4.21 -18.01 -6.48
N TYR A 35 4.26 -17.04 -5.56
CA TYR A 35 5.47 -16.28 -5.26
C TYR A 35 6.62 -17.18 -4.81
N SER A 36 6.37 -18.11 -3.87
CA SER A 36 7.38 -19.04 -3.36
C SER A 36 8.02 -19.89 -4.47
N ASP A 37 7.20 -20.45 -5.36
CA ASP A 37 7.68 -21.34 -6.42
C ASP A 37 8.38 -20.58 -7.56
N GLU A 38 7.93 -19.36 -7.87
CA GLU A 38 8.61 -18.45 -8.81
C GLU A 38 10.00 -18.05 -8.30
N CYS A 39 10.10 -17.69 -7.03
CA CYS A 39 11.39 -17.36 -6.42
C CYS A 39 12.35 -18.57 -6.39
N LYS A 40 11.85 -19.79 -6.15
CA LYS A 40 12.67 -21.01 -6.24
C LYS A 40 13.20 -21.22 -7.66
N ARG A 41 12.36 -21.07 -8.68
CA ARG A 41 12.78 -21.19 -10.09
C ARG A 41 13.84 -20.15 -10.44
N LEU A 42 13.61 -18.88 -10.08
CA LEU A 42 14.56 -17.80 -10.34
C LEU A 42 15.92 -18.05 -9.68
N ARG A 43 15.93 -18.47 -8.40
CA ARG A 43 17.17 -18.83 -7.70
C ARG A 43 17.93 -19.95 -8.40
N GLN A 44 17.22 -20.98 -8.88
CA GLN A 44 17.84 -22.09 -9.59
C GLN A 44 18.41 -21.65 -10.95
N SER A 45 17.69 -20.82 -11.71
CA SER A 45 18.18 -20.27 -12.97
C SER A 45 19.43 -19.41 -12.80
N ILE A 46 19.50 -18.60 -11.74
CA ILE A 46 20.71 -17.84 -11.40
C ILE A 46 21.86 -18.78 -11.02
N LYS A 47 21.59 -19.79 -10.18
CA LYS A 47 22.59 -20.79 -9.76
C LYS A 47 23.18 -21.56 -10.95
N CYS A 48 22.35 -21.88 -11.93
CA CYS A 48 22.76 -22.58 -13.16
C CYS A 48 23.35 -21.64 -14.23
N GLY A 49 23.49 -20.34 -13.96
CA GLY A 49 24.06 -19.37 -14.91
C GLY A 49 23.16 -19.04 -16.11
N LEU A 50 21.88 -19.42 -16.08
CA LEU A 50 20.91 -19.09 -17.12
C LEU A 50 20.47 -17.62 -17.06
N ILE A 51 20.60 -17.01 -15.88
CA ILE A 51 20.25 -15.61 -15.61
C ILE A 51 21.38 -14.99 -14.79
N ASN A 52 21.76 -13.76 -15.12
CA ASN A 52 22.77 -13.01 -14.37
C ASN A 52 22.34 -12.80 -12.91
N ARG A 53 23.32 -12.74 -12.01
CA ARG A 53 23.08 -12.45 -10.60
C ARG A 53 22.46 -11.05 -10.48
N ILE A 54 21.25 -10.99 -9.92
CA ILE A 54 20.55 -9.74 -9.63
C ILE A 54 21.07 -9.21 -8.30
N THR A 55 21.55 -7.98 -8.28
CA THR A 55 21.99 -7.29 -7.06
C THR A 55 20.87 -6.45 -6.47
N VAL A 56 21.00 -6.05 -5.20
CA VAL A 56 20.06 -5.12 -4.56
C VAL A 56 20.02 -3.78 -5.31
N GLY A 57 21.15 -3.32 -5.85
CA GLY A 57 21.22 -2.10 -6.65
C GLY A 57 20.41 -2.18 -7.95
N ASP A 58 20.39 -3.34 -8.62
CA ASP A 58 19.57 -3.55 -9.83
C ASP A 58 18.07 -3.47 -9.52
N ILE A 59 17.68 -3.98 -8.35
CA ILE A 59 16.28 -3.91 -7.88
C ILE A 59 15.94 -2.47 -7.51
N GLN A 60 16.85 -1.75 -6.84
CA GLN A 60 16.65 -0.34 -6.48
C GLN A 60 16.47 0.54 -7.69
N TYR A 61 17.32 0.35 -8.70
CA TYR A 61 17.24 1.08 -9.95
C TYR A 61 15.87 0.86 -10.63
N LYS A 62 15.41 -0.40 -10.70
CA LYS A 62 14.09 -0.71 -11.25
C LYS A 62 12.94 -0.14 -10.42
N ALA A 63 13.06 -0.16 -9.10
CA ALA A 63 12.05 0.42 -8.21
C ALA A 63 11.94 1.94 -8.41
N ILE A 64 13.07 2.65 -8.52
CA ILE A 64 13.11 4.09 -8.84
C ILE A 64 12.51 4.34 -10.23
N ALA A 65 12.87 3.53 -11.24
CA ALA A 65 12.32 3.66 -12.59
C ALA A 65 10.79 3.48 -12.64
N LEU A 66 10.22 2.67 -11.73
CA LEU A 66 8.78 2.43 -11.62
C LEU A 66 8.07 3.37 -10.62
N GLN A 67 8.81 4.19 -9.88
CA GLN A 67 8.27 5.04 -8.80
C GLN A 67 7.15 5.96 -9.30
N ALA A 68 7.31 6.54 -10.49
CA ALA A 68 6.31 7.44 -11.06
C ALA A 68 4.96 6.76 -11.31
N VAL A 69 4.99 5.52 -11.81
CA VAL A 69 3.77 4.73 -12.06
C VAL A 69 3.17 4.30 -10.73
N ARG A 70 4.00 3.83 -9.79
CA ARG A 70 3.56 3.45 -8.43
C ARG A 70 2.82 4.58 -7.71
N VAL A 71 3.41 5.77 -7.68
CA VAL A 71 2.83 6.96 -7.01
C VAL A 71 1.53 7.36 -7.69
N LYS A 72 1.48 7.32 -9.04
CA LYS A 72 0.28 7.64 -9.79
C LYS A 72 -0.87 6.68 -9.46
N ASP A 73 -0.65 5.38 -9.62
CA ASP A 73 -1.70 4.37 -9.42
C ASP A 73 -2.22 4.37 -7.98
N TRP A 74 -1.31 4.59 -7.01
CA TRP A 74 -1.68 4.74 -5.60
C TRP A 74 -2.54 5.99 -5.37
N LEU A 75 -2.14 7.16 -5.88
CA LEU A 75 -2.91 8.40 -5.74
C LEU A 75 -4.31 8.28 -6.34
N GLU A 76 -4.42 7.72 -7.55
CA GLU A 76 -5.72 7.50 -8.20
C GLU A 76 -6.62 6.59 -7.37
N THR A 77 -6.07 5.51 -6.81
CA THR A 77 -6.80 4.58 -5.94
C THR A 77 -7.25 5.25 -4.65
N GLU A 78 -6.35 6.00 -4.00
CA GLU A 78 -6.61 6.67 -2.73
C GLU A 78 -7.66 7.78 -2.86
N ILE A 79 -7.59 8.58 -3.93
CA ILE A 79 -8.58 9.62 -4.23
C ILE A 79 -9.97 9.02 -4.43
N VAL A 80 -10.08 7.93 -5.19
CA VAL A 80 -11.36 7.23 -5.39
C VAL A 80 -11.91 6.70 -4.06
N TRP A 81 -11.05 6.10 -3.24
CA TRP A 81 -11.45 5.59 -1.93
C TRP A 81 -11.94 6.70 -0.99
N LEU A 82 -11.20 7.81 -0.88
CA LEU A 82 -11.58 8.97 -0.06
C LEU A 82 -12.86 9.64 -0.58
N SER A 83 -13.07 9.69 -1.89
CA SER A 83 -14.29 10.22 -2.49
C SER A 83 -15.52 9.41 -2.07
N HIS A 84 -15.44 8.07 -2.14
CA HIS A 84 -16.52 7.21 -1.65
C HIS A 84 -16.76 7.36 -0.15
N LEU A 85 -15.70 7.53 0.64
CA LEU A 85 -15.82 7.74 2.09
C LEU A 85 -16.49 9.08 2.41
N ARG A 86 -16.11 10.14 1.68
CA ARG A 86 -16.71 11.48 1.76
C ARG A 86 -18.21 11.42 1.49
N ASP A 87 -18.61 10.77 0.39
CA ASP A 87 -20.02 10.69 -0.02
C ASP A 87 -20.84 9.94 1.05
N ARG A 88 -20.32 8.81 1.54
CA ARG A 88 -20.92 8.06 2.64
C ARG A 88 -21.01 8.87 3.94
N ALA A 89 -20.00 9.67 4.27
CA ALA A 89 -20.00 10.51 5.45
C ALA A 89 -21.04 11.66 5.33
N SER A 90 -21.18 12.21 4.13
CA SER A 90 -22.19 13.23 3.79
C SER A 90 -23.61 12.68 3.98
N GLU A 91 -23.91 11.52 3.39
CA GLU A 91 -25.21 10.83 3.51
C GLU A 91 -25.59 10.56 4.97
N LYS A 92 -24.61 10.22 5.82
CA LYS A 92 -24.82 9.91 7.24
C LYS A 92 -24.75 11.14 8.15
N GLY A 93 -24.53 12.34 7.61
CA GLY A 93 -24.40 13.58 8.37
C GLY A 93 -23.17 13.63 9.28
N ARG A 94 -22.13 12.84 9.01
CA ARG A 94 -20.91 12.73 9.85
C ARG A 94 -19.94 13.84 9.51
N ARG A 95 -20.20 15.03 10.06
CA ARG A 95 -19.49 16.29 9.74
C ARG A 95 -17.97 16.25 9.95
N LYS A 96 -17.49 15.48 10.95
CA LYS A 96 -16.06 15.36 11.23
C LYS A 96 -15.34 14.59 10.13
N GLU A 97 -15.81 13.37 9.82
CA GLU A 97 -15.25 12.53 8.76
C GLU A 97 -15.34 13.22 7.39
N LEU A 98 -16.44 13.91 7.12
CA LEU A 98 -16.60 14.66 5.88
C LEU A 98 -15.51 15.71 5.71
N ARG A 99 -15.21 16.46 6.78
CA ARG A 99 -14.15 17.48 6.78
C ARG A 99 -12.78 16.85 6.55
N GLU A 100 -12.47 15.78 7.28
CA GLU A 100 -11.20 15.05 7.15
C GLU A 100 -11.00 14.51 5.72
N CYS A 101 -12.04 13.93 5.10
CA CYS A 101 -11.95 13.43 3.73
C CYS A 101 -11.71 14.55 2.72
N VAL A 102 -12.36 15.71 2.89
CA VAL A 102 -12.18 16.87 2.00
C VAL A 102 -10.77 17.45 2.13
N GLU A 103 -10.24 17.59 3.34
CA GLU A 103 -8.88 18.08 3.58
C GLU A 103 -7.83 17.14 2.98
N GLN A 104 -8.01 15.82 3.15
CA GLN A 104 -7.10 14.82 2.57
C GLN A 104 -7.17 14.79 1.03
N LEU A 105 -8.37 14.88 0.43
CA LEU A 105 -8.50 14.97 -1.02
C LEU A 105 -7.80 16.21 -1.59
N GLN A 106 -7.98 17.37 -0.95
CA GLN A 106 -7.31 18.61 -1.36
C GLN A 106 -5.78 18.48 -1.27
N LEU A 107 -5.27 17.85 -0.22
CA LEU A 107 -3.85 17.61 -0.05
C LEU A 107 -3.29 16.71 -1.16
N LEU A 108 -3.96 15.58 -1.46
CA LEU A 108 -3.52 14.62 -2.47
C LEU A 108 -3.58 15.17 -3.91
N GLU A 109 -4.46 16.13 -4.18
CA GLU A 109 -4.53 16.83 -5.47
C GLU A 109 -3.37 17.84 -5.66
N THR A 110 -2.66 18.23 -4.58
CA THR A 110 -1.57 19.19 -4.71
C THR A 110 -0.35 18.60 -5.44
N PRO A 111 0.26 19.36 -6.36
CA PRO A 111 1.47 18.91 -7.04
C PRO A 111 2.65 18.75 -6.07
N GLU A 112 2.70 19.53 -4.99
CA GLU A 112 3.74 19.45 -3.96
C GLU A 112 3.74 18.08 -3.27
N GLU A 113 2.55 17.58 -2.93
CA GLU A 113 2.38 16.32 -2.24
C GLU A 113 2.63 15.12 -3.17
N ARG A 114 2.29 15.25 -4.45
CA ARG A 114 2.70 14.29 -5.48
C ARG A 114 4.22 14.27 -5.64
N GLN A 115 4.86 15.44 -5.70
CA GLN A 115 6.30 15.56 -5.86
C GLN A 115 7.06 14.95 -4.68
N ARG A 116 6.60 15.22 -3.44
CA ARG A 116 7.15 14.59 -2.23
C ARG A 116 7.17 13.06 -2.32
N ARG A 117 6.08 12.45 -2.77
CA ARG A 117 6.01 10.99 -2.97
C ARG A 117 6.88 10.48 -4.12
N LEU A 118 7.09 11.29 -5.17
CA LEU A 118 7.98 10.92 -6.27
C LEU A 118 9.46 10.94 -5.85
N GLU A 119 9.83 11.90 -5.00
CA GLU A 119 11.19 12.05 -4.46
C GLU A 119 11.49 11.05 -3.35
N GLU A 120 10.46 10.46 -2.74
CA GLU A 120 10.62 9.39 -1.76
C GLU A 120 11.27 8.15 -2.39
N ILE A 121 12.48 7.83 -1.93
CA ILE A 121 13.25 6.70 -2.43
C ILE A 121 12.58 5.40 -1.94
N PRO A 122 12.18 4.49 -2.85
CA PRO A 122 11.61 3.22 -2.44
C PRO A 122 12.62 2.39 -1.63
N GLU A 123 12.27 2.12 -0.38
CA GLU A 123 13.10 1.36 0.56
C GLU A 123 13.05 -0.15 0.22
N ILE A 124 14.20 -0.72 -0.11
CA ILE A 124 14.32 -2.16 -0.37
C ILE A 124 14.73 -2.86 0.91
N HIS A 125 13.77 -3.57 1.49
CA HIS A 125 14.04 -4.48 2.58
C HIS A 125 14.66 -5.77 2.03
N VAL A 126 15.86 -6.08 2.52
CA VAL A 126 16.50 -7.38 2.29
C VAL A 126 16.12 -8.24 3.50
N ASP A 127 15.03 -9.00 3.41
CA ASP A 127 14.79 -10.03 4.42
C ASP A 127 15.86 -11.13 4.26
N PRO A 128 16.63 -11.46 5.32
CA PRO A 128 17.66 -12.51 5.32
C PRO A 128 17.18 -13.87 4.81
N PHE A 129 15.86 -14.11 4.82
CA PHE A 129 15.24 -15.33 4.33
C PHE A 129 14.48 -15.16 3.01
N GLN A 130 14.06 -13.95 2.60
CA GLN A 130 13.36 -13.68 1.34
C GLN A 130 13.58 -12.24 0.85
N VAL A 131 14.19 -12.05 -0.33
CA VAL A 131 14.14 -10.75 -1.03
C VAL A 131 12.71 -10.53 -1.53
N ILE A 132 11.90 -9.77 -0.78
CA ILE A 132 10.62 -9.23 -1.24
C ILE A 132 10.55 -7.75 -0.87
N LEU A 133 10.20 -6.93 -1.87
CA LEU A 133 9.81 -5.53 -1.71
C LEU A 133 8.67 -5.44 -0.68
N GLY A 134 8.99 -5.02 0.53
CA GLY A 134 8.01 -4.60 1.51
C GLY A 134 7.41 -3.26 1.10
N VAL A 135 6.45 -3.26 0.16
CA VAL A 135 5.49 -2.15 -0.01
C VAL A 135 4.23 -2.45 0.80
N GLU A 136 4.41 -2.68 2.10
CA GLU A 136 3.34 -2.72 3.11
C GLU A 136 3.67 -1.74 4.23
N GLN A 137 4.30 -0.61 3.89
CA GLN A 137 4.08 0.59 4.69
C GLN A 137 2.79 1.20 4.15
N ARG A 138 1.66 0.79 4.74
CA ARG A 138 0.54 1.73 4.94
C ARG A 138 1.21 3.01 5.40
N ILE A 139 1.20 4.02 4.53
CA ILE A 139 1.73 5.34 4.82
C ILE A 139 1.09 5.72 6.16
N ILE A 140 1.90 5.62 7.21
CA ILE A 140 1.54 6.11 8.52
C ILE A 140 1.44 7.60 8.28
N LEU A 141 0.19 8.07 8.31
CA LEU A 141 -0.19 9.45 8.58
C LEU A 141 0.90 10.11 9.43
N MET A 142 1.66 11.04 8.85
CA MET A 142 2.07 12.20 9.63
C MET A 142 0.86 13.10 9.82
#